data_AF-A0A401PPS6-F1
#
_entry.id   AF-A0A401PPS6-F1
#
_cell.length_a   1.000
_cell.length_b   1.000
_cell.length_c   1.000
_cell.angle_alpha   90.00
_cell.angle_beta   90.00
_cell.angle_gamma   90.00
#
_symmetry.space_group_name_H-M   'P 1'
#
loop_
_entity.id
_entity.type
_entity.pdbx_description
1 polymer ?
#
loop_
_entity_poly.entity_id
_entity_poly.type
_entity_poly.pdbx_seq_one_letter_code
_entity_poly.pdbx_strand_id
1 'polypeptide(L)'
;MKNIITWEPDNYQNISESYEDRIQEFRNGSIQLSNVQLYDAGCYVVTVTDKEGSSRDGVIVLNVNEPVDKDLNFVVVAATILLTISILLMFFLWVCNQSVKLCKKKRRAQNVNGNLTVVNMV
;
A
#
# COMPACT_ATOMS: atom_id res chain seq x y z
N MET A 1 27.65 -2.97 26.77
CA MET A 1 27.39 -2.95 25.32
C MET A 1 26.75 -4.27 24.94
N LYS A 2 25.66 -4.27 24.17
CA LYS A 2 24.95 -5.50 23.77
C LYS A 2 25.61 -6.01 22.47
N ASN A 3 26.25 -7.18 22.53
CA ASN A 3 26.85 -7.82 21.35
C ASN A 3 25.75 -8.56 20.58
N ILE A 4 25.62 -8.29 19.29
CA ILE A 4 24.51 -8.79 18.47
C ILE A 4 24.89 -10.10 17.78
N ILE A 5 26.08 -10.13 17.20
CA ILE A 5 26.69 -11.29 16.57
C ILE A 5 28.21 -11.17 16.69
N THR A 6 28.87 -12.29 16.99
CA THR A 6 30.32 -12.42 16.86
C THR A 6 30.62 -13.54 15.88
N TRP A 7 31.41 -13.20 14.85
CA TRP A 7 31.89 -14.14 13.85
C TRP A 7 33.37 -14.42 14.08
N GLU A 8 33.74 -15.69 13.98
CA GLU A 8 35.12 -16.14 14.02
C GLU A 8 35.33 -17.23 12.95
N PRO A 9 36.46 -17.22 12.22
CA PRO A 9 36.78 -18.27 11.26
C PRO A 9 36.75 -19.64 11.93
N ASP A 10 36.01 -20.59 11.35
CA ASP A 10 35.91 -21.99 11.80
C ASP A 10 35.27 -22.23 13.18
N ASN A 11 34.65 -21.21 13.81
CA ASN A 11 33.97 -21.33 15.10
C ASN A 11 32.46 -21.02 15.02
N TYR A 12 31.72 -21.44 16.05
CA TYR A 12 30.28 -21.24 16.17
C TYR A 12 29.93 -19.75 16.38
N GLN A 13 28.91 -19.29 15.66
CA GLN A 13 28.41 -17.92 15.73
C GLN A 13 27.75 -17.68 17.10
N ASN A 14 28.19 -16.63 17.81
CA ASN A 14 27.53 -16.20 19.04
C ASN A 14 26.52 -15.11 18.68
N ILE A 15 25.28 -15.50 18.38
CA ILE A 15 24.18 -14.57 18.12
C ILE A 15 23.41 -14.36 19.42
N SER A 16 23.09 -13.11 19.74
CA SER A 16 22.20 -12.81 20.86
C SER A 16 20.82 -13.41 20.62
N GLU A 17 20.22 -14.03 21.64
CA GLU A 17 18.88 -14.66 21.60
C GLU A 17 17.80 -13.76 20.96
N SER A 18 17.86 -12.44 21.17
CA SER A 18 16.91 -11.49 20.57
C SER A 18 17.03 -11.31 19.04
N TYR A 19 18.08 -11.85 18.42
CA TYR A 19 18.43 -11.64 17.02
C TYR A 19 18.66 -12.93 16.22
N GLU A 20 18.64 -14.12 16.84
CA GLU A 20 18.88 -15.40 16.16
C GLU A 20 18.01 -15.58 14.91
N ASP A 21 16.72 -15.29 15.02
CA ASP A 21 15.76 -15.51 13.92
C ASP A 21 15.81 -14.43 12.83
N ARG A 22 16.60 -13.37 13.05
CA ARG A 22 16.55 -12.15 12.22
C ARG A 22 17.88 -11.84 11.55
N ILE A 23 18.97 -12.48 11.95
CA ILE A 23 20.30 -12.21 11.42
C ILE A 23 20.72 -13.30 10.45
N GLN A 24 21.19 -12.86 9.28
CA GLN A 24 21.84 -13.71 8.31
C GLN A 24 23.23 -13.17 8.01
N GLU A 25 24.22 -14.03 8.17
CA GLU A 25 25.61 -13.72 7.86
C GLU A 25 25.98 -14.31 6.49
N PHE A 26 26.84 -13.62 5.76
CA PHE A 26 27.37 -14.05 4.48
C PHE A 26 28.88 -14.23 4.56
N ARG A 27 29.41 -15.19 3.78
CA ARG A 27 30.85 -15.53 3.73
C ARG A 27 31.79 -14.37 3.38
N ASN A 28 31.25 -13.29 2.81
CA ASN A 28 31.99 -12.06 2.52
C ASN A 28 32.06 -11.10 3.73
N GLY A 29 31.62 -11.54 4.92
CA GLY A 29 31.57 -10.72 6.14
C GLY A 29 30.38 -9.75 6.17
N SER A 30 29.46 -9.82 5.21
CA SER A 30 28.24 -9.02 5.25
C SER A 30 27.23 -9.62 6.22
N ILE A 31 26.46 -8.76 6.88
CA ILE A 31 25.39 -9.13 7.79
C ILE A 31 24.09 -8.49 7.31
N GLN A 32 23.03 -9.27 7.27
CA GLN A 32 21.68 -8.81 6.98
C GLN A 32 20.79 -8.96 8.21
N LEU A 33 20.12 -7.87 8.58
CA LEU A 33 19.08 -7.85 9.59
C LEU A 33 17.71 -7.85 8.89
N SER A 34 16.95 -8.92 9.12
CA SER A 34 15.60 -9.10 8.60
C SER A 34 14.54 -8.60 9.59
N ASN A 35 13.34 -8.30 9.07
CA ASN A 35 12.21 -7.83 9.87
C ASN A 35 12.55 -6.62 10.77
N VAL A 36 13.25 -5.62 10.22
CA VAL A 36 13.69 -4.42 10.95
C VAL A 36 12.51 -3.68 11.56
N GLN A 37 12.60 -3.35 12.84
CA GLN A 37 11.58 -2.67 13.63
C GLN A 37 12.10 -1.31 14.10
N LEU A 38 11.20 -0.40 14.50
CA LEU A 38 11.57 0.96 14.89
C LEU A 38 12.55 1.01 16.08
N TYR A 39 12.48 0.04 17.00
CA TYR A 39 13.41 -0.04 18.12
C TYR A 39 14.80 -0.55 17.74
N ASP A 40 15.00 -1.04 16.51
CA ASP A 40 16.32 -1.36 15.99
C ASP A 40 17.05 -0.10 15.49
N ALA A 41 16.40 1.07 15.48
CA ALA A 41 17.11 2.31 15.18
C ALA A 41 18.16 2.60 16.25
N GLY A 42 19.40 2.89 15.85
CA GLY A 42 20.47 3.10 16.81
C GLY A 42 21.88 3.16 16.23
N CYS A 43 22.85 3.27 17.14
CA CYS A 43 24.26 3.27 16.84
C CYS A 43 24.85 1.88 17.09
N TYR A 44 25.44 1.31 16.06
CA TYR A 44 26.03 -0.02 16.03
C TYR A 44 27.54 0.11 15.89
N VAL A 45 28.27 -0.72 16.63
CA VAL A 45 29.74 -0.78 16.56
C VAL A 45 30.13 -2.12 15.97
N VAL A 46 30.98 -2.09 14.95
CA VAL A 46 31.58 -3.26 14.33
C VAL A 46 33.05 -3.29 14.71
N THR A 47 33.47 -4.34 15.39
CA THR A 47 34.87 -4.54 15.76
C THR A 47 35.44 -5.66 14.88
N VAL A 48 36.51 -5.36 14.15
CA VAL A 48 37.26 -6.32 13.35
C VAL A 48 38.56 -6.61 14.06
N THR A 49 38.79 -7.87 14.43
CA THR A 49 40.01 -8.31 15.12
C THR A 49 40.82 -9.22 14.21
N ASP A 50 42.09 -8.88 14.01
CA ASP A 50 43.06 -9.69 13.28
C ASP A 50 43.59 -10.84 14.16
N LYS A 51 44.14 -11.88 13.52
CA LYS A 51 44.73 -13.06 14.18
C LYS A 51 45.90 -12.68 15.09
N GLU A 52 46.60 -11.59 14.78
CA GLU A 52 47.68 -11.05 15.61
C GLU A 52 47.18 -10.21 16.80
N GLY A 53 45.86 -10.11 16.99
CA GLY A 53 45.22 -9.43 18.12
C GLY A 53 44.97 -7.94 17.93
N SER A 54 45.27 -7.38 16.75
CA SER A 54 44.94 -5.99 16.43
C SER A 54 43.45 -5.85 16.14
N SER A 55 42.74 -4.97 16.85
CA SER A 55 41.33 -4.68 16.59
C SER A 55 41.13 -3.27 16.02
N ARG A 56 40.10 -3.13 15.17
CA ARG A 56 39.63 -1.86 14.64
C ARG A 56 38.12 -1.76 14.77
N ASP A 57 37.66 -0.60 15.20
CA ASP A 57 36.24 -0.33 15.38
C ASP A 57 35.71 0.57 14.25
N GLY A 58 34.52 0.24 13.77
CA GLY A 58 33.72 1.04 12.85
C GLY A 58 32.34 1.31 13.47
N VAL A 59 31.75 2.46 13.14
CA VAL A 59 30.43 2.86 13.64
C VAL A 59 29.44 2.93 12.49
N ILE A 60 28.26 2.33 12.69
CA ILE A 60 27.15 2.33 11.75
C ILE A 60 25.92 2.92 12.45
N VAL A 61 25.25 3.87 11.80
CA VAL A 61 24.00 4.44 12.31
C VAL A 61 22.84 3.86 11.49
N LEU A 62 21.99 3.08 12.14
CA LEU A 62 20.78 2.53 11.54
C LEU A 62 19.61 3.47 11.86
N ASN A 63 19.02 4.05 10.81
CA ASN A 63 17.81 4.84 10.92
C ASN A 63 16.64 4.08 10.27
N VAL A 64 15.57 3.86 11.04
CA VAL A 64 14.38 3.12 10.60
C VAL A 64 13.24 4.10 10.45
N ASN A 65 12.70 4.21 9.24
CA ASN A 65 11.59 5.10 8.92
C ASN A 65 10.30 4.28 8.74
N GLU A 66 9.18 4.84 9.21
CA GLU A 66 7.87 4.26 8.92
C GLU A 66 7.49 4.48 7.44
N PRO A 67 6.93 3.47 6.75
CA PRO A 67 6.46 3.64 5.39
C PRO A 67 5.18 4.49 5.39
N VAL A 68 5.29 5.73 4.93
CA VAL A 68 4.18 6.69 4.78
C VAL A 68 3.14 6.22 3.74
N ASP A 69 3.50 5.26 2.90
CA ASP A 69 2.69 4.87 1.73
C ASP A 69 1.41 4.08 2.07
N LYS A 70 1.30 3.47 3.25
CA LYS A 70 0.15 2.61 3.56
C LYS A 70 -1.14 3.42 3.74
N ASP A 71 -1.07 4.55 4.43
CA ASP A 71 -2.24 5.38 4.72
C ASP A 71 -2.69 6.18 3.49
N LEU A 72 -1.74 6.65 2.69
CA LEU A 72 -2.04 7.40 1.47
C LEU A 72 -2.78 6.54 0.44
N ASN A 73 -2.38 5.28 0.28
CA ASN A 73 -3.05 4.36 -0.64
C ASN A 73 -4.51 4.09 -0.26
N PHE A 74 -4.81 3.96 1.04
CA PHE A 74 -6.18 3.75 1.50
C PHE A 74 -7.10 4.93 1.13
N VAL A 75 -6.63 6.16 1.36
CA VAL A 75 -7.38 7.38 1.05
C VAL A 75 -7.63 7.52 -0.45
N VAL A 76 -6.61 7.26 -1.28
CA VAL A 76 -6.72 7.34 -2.73
C VAL A 76 -7.73 6.32 -3.27
N VAL A 77 -7.66 5.06 -2.81
CA VAL A 77 -8.60 4.01 -3.24
C VAL A 77 -10.04 4.39 -2.86
N ALA A 78 -10.27 4.82 -1.61
CA ALA A 78 -11.59 5.26 -1.18
C ALA A 78 -12.15 6.41 -2.04
N ALA A 79 -11.31 7.41 -2.36
CA ALA A 79 -11.71 8.53 -3.21
C ALA A 79 -12.07 8.08 -4.65
N THR A 80 -11.28 7.17 -5.24
CA THR A 80 -11.57 6.67 -6.60
C THR A 80 -12.89 5.90 -6.67
N ILE A 81 -13.22 5.12 -5.63
CA ILE A 81 -14.50 4.40 -5.56
C ILE A 81 -15.68 5.38 -5.49
N LEU A 82 -15.57 6.43 -4.68
CA LEU A 82 -16.63 7.45 -4.58
C LEU A 82 -16.86 8.17 -5.91
N LEU A 83 -15.79 8.52 -6.62
CA LEU A 83 -15.88 9.17 -7.93
C LEU A 83 -16.51 8.26 -8.98
N THR A 84 -16.13 6.98 -9.02
CA THR A 84 -16.72 6.03 -9.98
C THR A 84 -18.20 5.78 -9.71
N ILE A 85 -18.60 5.64 -8.43
CA ILE A 85 -20.01 5.53 -8.04
C ILE A 85 -20.79 6.78 -8.47
N SER A 86 -20.24 7.97 -8.23
CA SER A 86 -20.86 9.24 -8.61
C SER A 86 -21.11 9.32 -10.12
N ILE A 87 -20.12 9.00 -10.94
CA ILE A 87 -20.23 8.99 -12.41
C ILE A 87 -21.28 7.98 -12.87
N LEU A 88 -21.29 6.78 -12.28
CA LEU A 88 -22.26 5.74 -12.63
C LEU A 88 -23.69 6.15 -12.27
N LEU A 89 -23.89 6.78 -11.11
CA LEU A 89 -25.18 7.33 -10.70
C LEU A 89 -25.64 8.45 -11.62
N MET A 90 -24.75 9.40 -11.96
CA MET A 90 -25.08 10.48 -12.91
C MET A 90 -25.50 9.92 -14.26
N PHE A 91 -24.77 8.93 -14.76
CA PHE A 91 -25.10 8.27 -16.03
C PHE A 91 -26.45 7.55 -15.97
N PHE A 92 -26.71 6.81 -14.89
CA PHE A 92 -27.98 6.13 -14.68
C PHE A 92 -29.15 7.10 -14.61
N LEU A 93 -29.03 8.17 -13.82
CA LEU A 93 -30.06 9.22 -13.70
C LEU A 93 -30.30 9.91 -15.05
N TRP A 94 -29.25 10.13 -15.84
CA TRP A 94 -29.38 10.69 -17.19
C TRP A 94 -30.18 9.77 -18.12
N VAL A 95 -29.89 8.47 -18.12
CA VAL A 95 -30.65 7.46 -18.89
C VAL A 95 -32.11 7.39 -18.43
N CYS A 96 -32.36 7.36 -17.12
CA CYS A 96 -33.72 7.38 -16.56
C CYS A 96 -34.48 8.66 -16.96
N ASN A 97 -33.85 9.82 -16.90
CA ASN A 97 -34.47 11.08 -17.32
C ASN A 97 -34.80 11.06 -18.82
N GLN A 98 -33.87 10.55 -19.65
CA GLN A 98 -34.07 10.46 -21.09
C GLN A 98 -35.20 9.50 -21.45
N SER A 99 -35.30 8.33 -20.79
CA SER A 99 -36.38 7.38 -21.00
C SER A 99 -37.73 7.99 -20.62
N VAL A 100 -37.81 8.73 -19.51
CA VAL A 100 -39.02 9.47 -19.09
C VAL A 100 -39.40 10.54 -20.11
N LYS A 101 -38.43 11.31 -20.62
CA LYS A 101 -38.69 12.32 -21.68
C LYS A 101 -39.26 11.68 -22.94
N LEU A 102 -38.70 10.55 -23.38
CA LEU A 102 -39.19 9.80 -24.55
C LEU A 102 -40.61 9.26 -24.31
N CYS A 103 -40.88 8.69 -23.13
CA CYS A 103 -42.21 8.22 -22.75
C CYS A 103 -43.26 9.35 -22.75
N LYS A 104 -42.91 10.52 -22.21
CA LYS A 104 -43.79 11.71 -22.23
C LYS A 104 -44.08 12.16 -23.67
N LYS A 105 -43.09 12.16 -24.57
CA LYS A 105 -43.27 12.53 -25.98
C LYS A 105 -44.22 11.57 -26.70
N LYS A 106 -44.05 10.25 -26.51
CA LYS A 106 -44.94 9.23 -27.09
C LYS A 106 -46.40 9.38 -26.63
N ARG A 107 -46.63 9.60 -25.33
CA ARG A 107 -47.99 9.81 -24.79
C ARG A 107 -48.67 11.05 -25.36
N ARG A 108 -47.94 12.15 -25.54
CA ARG A 108 -48.50 13.39 -26.15
C ARG A 108 -48.90 13.18 -27.61
N ALA A 109 -48.10 12.46 -28.39
CA ALA A 109 -48.41 12.16 -29.79
C ALA A 109 -49.63 11.25 -29.94
N GLN A 110 -49.78 10.24 -29.08
CA GLN A 110 -50.95 9.36 -29.07
C GLN A 110 -52.24 10.09 -28.65
N ASN A 111 -52.15 11.00 -27.67
CA ASN A 111 -53.31 11.76 -27.22
C ASN A 111 -53.82 12.75 -28.29
N VAL A 112 -52.92 13.41 -29.03
CA VAL A 112 -53.30 14.30 -30.14
C VAL A 112 -53.93 13.51 -31.31
N ASN A 113 -53.37 12.35 -31.67
CA ASN A 113 -53.92 11.53 -32.76
C ASN A 113 -55.28 10.93 -32.39
N GLY A 114 -55.44 10.44 -31.14
CA GLY A 114 -56.71 9.93 -30.64
C GLY A 114 -57.82 10.98 -30.62
N ASN A 115 -57.49 12.23 -30.26
CA ASN A 115 -58.46 13.32 -30.26
C ASN A 115 -58.92 13.69 -31.69
N LEU A 116 -58.01 13.67 -32.68
CA LEU A 116 -58.37 13.92 -34.09
C LEU A 116 -59.28 12.82 -34.67
N THR A 117 -59.03 11.55 -34.33
CA THR A 117 -59.87 10.43 -34.79
C THR A 117 -61.27 10.46 -34.19
N VAL A 118 -61.43 10.91 -32.94
CA VAL A 118 -62.74 11.04 -32.30
C VAL A 118 -63.53 12.22 -32.90
N VAL A 119 -62.89 13.35 -33.16
CA VAL A 119 -63.56 14.52 -33.76
C VAL A 119 -63.96 14.28 -35.22
N ASN A 120 -63.19 13.52 -36.00
CA ASN A 120 -63.54 13.19 -37.39
C ASN A 120 -64.62 12.10 -37.55
N MET A 121 -65.10 11.49 -36.46
CA MET A 121 -66.14 10.46 -36.46
C MET A 121 -67.54 10.99 -36.06
N VAL A 122 -67.67 12.27 -35.72
CA VAL A 122 -68.93 12.97 -35.37
C VAL A 122 -69.33 13.90 -36.50
#